data_AF-T1DTR9-F1
#
_entry.id   AF-T1DTR9-F1
#
_cell.length_a   1.000
_cell.length_b   1.000
_cell.length_c   1.000
_cell.angle_alpha   90.00
_cell.angle_beta   90.00
_cell.angle_gamma   90.00
#
_symmetry.space_group_name_H-M   'P 1'
#
loop_
_entity.id
_entity.type
_entity.pdbx_description
1 polymer ?
#
loop_
_entity_poly.entity_id
_entity_poly.type
_entity_poly.pdbx_seq_one_letter_code
_entity_poly.pdbx_strand_id
1 'polypeptide(L)'
;FRVEYNSNFSALANEVEFELQQKRAFNGELIREFNRELLLEFGTMIPRMRQVSREAEQYIINRDNVNEECREYALFLFELYRMFQEFDIQDCAYYAFADLRDDSLYRFAPVERRYAQYNTVSVSQTIITLARNNILDDEAVEAELADEWGFFSNLRESYRVLLDEELAKHGDDAYVTINRFEDCRDEAYYWQDNDMEYIKSYLEDDCYLE
;
A
#
# COMPACT_ATOMS: atom_id res chain seq x y z
N PHE A 1 -21.81 3.93 -42.54
CA PHE A 1 -20.54 4.35 -41.92
C PHE A 1 -20.70 5.35 -40.76
N ARG A 2 -21.16 6.61 -40.90
CA ARG A 2 -21.13 7.59 -39.77
C ARG A 2 -21.90 7.17 -38.51
N VAL A 3 -23.16 6.73 -38.67
CA VAL A 3 -23.99 6.24 -37.55
C VAL A 3 -23.40 4.95 -36.97
N GLU A 4 -22.86 4.10 -37.83
CA GLU A 4 -22.22 2.84 -37.46
C GLU A 4 -20.94 3.06 -36.63
N TYR A 5 -20.04 3.96 -37.05
CA TYR A 5 -18.86 4.33 -36.26
C TYR A 5 -19.26 4.92 -34.90
N ASN A 6 -20.28 5.79 -34.85
CA ASN A 6 -20.77 6.30 -33.57
C ASN A 6 -21.27 5.17 -32.65
N SER A 7 -22.04 4.22 -33.19
CA SER A 7 -22.45 3.03 -32.46
C SER A 7 -21.27 2.16 -32.01
N ASN A 8 -20.25 1.98 -32.86
CA ASN A 8 -19.06 1.20 -32.56
C ASN A 8 -18.24 1.84 -31.44
N PHE A 9 -17.96 3.14 -31.51
CA PHE A 9 -17.27 3.88 -30.43
C PHE A 9 -18.06 3.83 -29.13
N SER A 10 -19.37 4.00 -29.18
CA SER A 10 -20.23 3.90 -27.99
C SER A 10 -20.20 2.49 -27.39
N ALA A 11 -20.25 1.44 -28.22
CA ALA A 11 -20.17 0.06 -27.76
C ALA A 11 -18.81 -0.25 -27.12
N LEU A 12 -17.72 0.12 -27.80
CA LEU A 12 -16.36 -0.02 -27.27
C LEU A 12 -16.23 0.69 -25.93
N ALA A 13 -16.73 1.93 -25.82
CA ALA A 13 -16.61 2.70 -24.60
C ALA A 13 -17.36 2.07 -23.41
N ASN A 14 -18.53 1.48 -23.67
CA ASN A 14 -19.29 0.77 -22.66
C ASN A 14 -18.59 -0.52 -22.21
N GLU A 15 -18.02 -1.29 -23.14
CA GLU A 15 -17.24 -2.49 -22.82
C GLU A 15 -16.04 -2.14 -21.94
N VAL A 16 -15.31 -1.09 -22.32
CA VAL A 16 -14.15 -0.60 -21.57
C VAL A 16 -14.54 -0.14 -20.17
N GLU A 17 -15.61 0.65 -20.04
CA GLU A 17 -16.05 1.11 -18.71
C GLU A 17 -16.46 -0.07 -17.81
N PHE A 18 -17.12 -1.09 -18.37
CA PHE A 18 -17.46 -2.31 -17.64
C PHE A 18 -16.21 -3.05 -17.17
N GLU A 19 -15.19 -3.22 -18.02
CA GLU A 19 -13.92 -3.82 -17.66
C GLU A 19 -13.18 -3.01 -16.58
N LEU A 20 -13.13 -1.68 -16.73
CA LEU A 20 -12.51 -0.79 -15.76
C LEU A 20 -13.18 -0.89 -14.39
N GLN A 21 -14.51 -0.97 -14.32
CA GLN A 21 -15.23 -1.17 -13.07
C GLN A 21 -14.84 -2.46 -12.35
N GLN A 22 -14.72 -3.57 -13.09
CA GLN A 22 -14.27 -4.84 -12.51
C GLN A 22 -12.84 -4.74 -11.98
N LYS A 23 -11.93 -4.15 -12.75
CA LYS A 23 -10.53 -3.97 -12.33
C LYS A 23 -10.40 -3.04 -11.13
N ARG A 24 -11.16 -1.95 -11.06
CA ARG A 24 -11.23 -1.05 -9.89
C ARG A 24 -11.72 -1.80 -8.65
N ALA A 25 -12.76 -2.62 -8.78
CA ALA A 25 -13.27 -3.42 -7.68
C ALA A 25 -12.21 -4.40 -7.17
N PHE A 26 -11.57 -5.14 -8.07
CA PHE A 26 -10.50 -6.07 -7.73
C PHE A 26 -9.29 -5.38 -7.07
N ASN A 27 -8.84 -4.25 -7.60
CA ASN A 27 -7.80 -3.43 -6.98
C ASN A 27 -8.19 -3.00 -5.55
N GLY A 28 -9.45 -2.60 -5.36
CA GLY A 28 -9.98 -2.24 -4.04
C GLY A 28 -9.99 -3.41 -3.06
N GLU A 29 -10.29 -4.62 -3.52
CA GLU A 29 -10.20 -5.84 -2.71
C GLU A 29 -8.75 -6.14 -2.31
N LEU A 30 -7.81 -6.10 -3.26
CA LEU A 30 -6.39 -6.32 -3.00
C LEU A 30 -5.82 -5.36 -1.94
N ILE A 31 -6.09 -4.06 -2.09
CA ILE A 31 -5.67 -3.04 -1.11
C ILE A 31 -6.33 -3.27 0.25
N ARG A 32 -7.61 -3.64 0.28
CA ARG A 32 -8.33 -3.89 1.54
C ARG A 32 -7.75 -5.08 2.28
N GLU A 33 -7.54 -6.21 1.60
CA GLU A 33 -6.98 -7.40 2.23
C GLU A 33 -5.56 -7.13 2.73
N PHE A 34 -4.73 -6.42 1.95
CA PHE A 34 -3.38 -6.11 2.40
C PHE A 34 -3.35 -5.18 3.62
N ASN A 35 -4.19 -4.13 3.64
CA ASN A 35 -4.36 -3.28 4.83
C ASN A 35 -4.84 -4.07 6.04
N ARG A 36 -5.74 -5.04 5.84
CA ARG A 36 -6.23 -5.91 6.92
C ARG A 36 -5.08 -6.75 7.51
N GLU A 37 -4.26 -7.38 6.67
CA GLU A 37 -3.13 -8.18 7.14
C GLU A 37 -2.11 -7.34 7.91
N LEU A 38 -1.72 -6.16 7.40
CA LEU A 38 -0.83 -5.26 8.14
C LEU A 38 -1.40 -4.85 9.51
N LEU A 39 -2.70 -4.56 9.60
CA LEU A 39 -3.34 -4.25 10.87
C LEU A 39 -3.35 -5.45 11.84
N LEU A 40 -3.47 -6.68 11.34
CA LEU A 40 -3.38 -7.89 12.17
C LEU A 40 -1.96 -8.09 12.70
N GLU A 41 -0.95 -7.80 11.88
CA GLU A 41 0.44 -7.85 12.29
C GLU A 41 0.74 -6.85 13.42
N PHE A 42 0.31 -5.58 13.28
CA PHE A 42 0.37 -4.62 14.41
C PHE A 42 -0.45 -5.08 15.61
N GLY A 43 -1.62 -5.68 15.36
CA GLY A 43 -2.50 -6.25 16.36
C GLY A 43 -1.86 -7.39 17.16
N THR A 44 -0.80 -8.01 16.65
CA THR A 44 0.00 -9.02 17.34
C THR A 44 1.23 -8.40 17.99
N MET A 45 1.93 -7.52 17.27
CA MET A 45 3.15 -6.83 17.72
C MET A 45 2.95 -6.02 19.00
N ILE A 46 2.02 -5.07 18.96
CA ILE A 46 1.88 -4.07 20.02
C ILE A 46 1.43 -4.71 21.34
N PRO A 47 0.44 -5.63 21.39
CA PRO A 47 0.06 -6.27 22.65
C PRO A 47 1.17 -7.11 23.27
N ARG A 48 1.95 -7.85 22.46
CA ARG A 48 3.12 -8.59 22.93
C ARG A 48 4.12 -7.65 23.58
N MET A 49 4.48 -6.57 22.88
CA MET A 49 5.48 -5.63 23.39
C MET A 49 5.02 -4.96 24.68
N ARG A 50 3.76 -4.55 24.75
CA ARG A 50 3.16 -4.00 25.98
C ARG A 50 3.16 -5.00 27.13
N GLN A 51 2.94 -6.28 26.84
CA GLN A 51 2.97 -7.31 27.87
C GLN A 51 4.38 -7.43 28.45
N VAL A 52 5.41 -7.53 27.61
CA VAL A 52 6.81 -7.62 28.04
C VAL A 52 7.21 -6.40 28.86
N SER A 53 6.87 -5.19 28.41
CA SER A 53 7.16 -3.97 29.19
C SER A 53 6.49 -3.98 30.57
N ARG A 54 5.22 -4.43 30.67
CA ARG A 54 4.52 -4.53 31.97
C ARG A 54 5.18 -5.56 32.88
N GLU A 55 5.59 -6.71 32.34
CA GLU A 55 6.24 -7.76 33.11
C GLU A 55 7.61 -7.29 33.64
N ALA A 56 8.38 -6.58 32.82
CA ALA A 56 9.65 -5.99 33.23
C ALA A 56 9.47 -4.90 34.31
N GLU A 57 8.51 -3.98 34.13
CA GLU A 57 8.20 -2.96 35.13
C GLU A 57 7.82 -3.58 36.48
N GLN A 58 6.96 -4.61 36.46
CA GLN A 58 6.57 -5.32 37.68
C GLN A 58 7.74 -6.08 38.30
N TYR A 59 8.66 -6.63 37.50
CA TYR A 59 9.89 -7.23 38.01
C TYR A 59 10.74 -6.19 38.75
N ILE A 60 10.96 -5.02 38.14
CA ILE A 60 11.75 -3.92 38.72
C ILE A 60 11.11 -3.44 40.04
N ILE A 61 9.79 -3.23 40.08
CA ILE A 61 9.10 -2.70 41.26
C ILE A 61 9.06 -3.72 42.41
N ASN A 62 8.84 -5.00 42.12
CA ASN A 62 8.62 -6.02 43.15
C ASN A 62 9.89 -6.77 43.54
N ARG A 63 11.06 -6.44 42.97
CA ARG A 63 12.32 -7.11 43.31
C ARG A 63 12.74 -6.79 44.74
N ASP A 64 12.81 -7.83 45.57
CA ASP A 64 13.35 -7.76 46.94
C ASP A 64 14.87 -7.57 46.95
N ASN A 65 15.38 -7.04 48.08
CA ASN A 65 16.80 -6.84 48.35
C ASN A 65 17.55 -5.90 47.39
N VAL A 66 16.82 -5.02 46.69
CA VAL A 66 17.38 -3.94 45.88
C VAL A 66 17.18 -2.62 46.61
N ASN A 67 18.24 -1.81 46.72
CA ASN A 67 18.18 -0.47 47.31
C ASN A 67 17.39 0.52 46.44
N GLU A 68 16.90 1.61 47.02
CA GLU A 68 16.02 2.55 46.31
C GLU A 68 16.72 3.26 45.14
N GLU A 69 17.98 3.70 45.33
CA GLU A 69 18.77 4.39 44.31
C GLU A 69 18.95 3.53 43.04
N CYS A 70 19.23 2.25 43.23
CA CYS A 70 19.31 1.32 42.13
C CYS A 70 17.97 1.11 41.43
N ARG A 71 16.89 0.96 42.21
CA ARG A 71 15.54 0.80 41.65
C ARG A 71 15.14 2.01 40.82
N GLU A 72 15.40 3.22 41.31
CA GLU A 72 15.18 4.47 40.58
C GLU A 72 15.96 4.49 39.26
N TYR A 73 17.23 4.08 39.26
CA TYR A 73 18.03 4.02 38.04
C TYR A 73 17.56 2.93 37.06
N ALA A 74 17.18 1.75 37.54
CA ALA A 74 16.61 0.69 36.70
C ALA A 74 15.27 1.12 36.06
N LEU A 75 14.42 1.85 36.80
CA LEU A 75 13.20 2.44 36.25
C LEU A 75 13.52 3.52 35.20
N PHE A 76 14.55 4.34 35.43
CA PHE A 76 15.01 5.30 34.43
C PHE A 76 15.46 4.60 33.13
N LEU A 77 16.26 3.53 33.22
CA LEU A 77 16.68 2.74 32.06
C LEU A 77 15.47 2.10 31.37
N PHE A 78 14.54 1.52 32.13
CA PHE A 78 13.29 0.97 31.60
C PHE A 78 12.50 1.99 30.78
N GLU A 79 12.29 3.19 31.32
CA GLU A 79 11.57 4.26 30.62
C GLU A 79 12.32 4.71 29.35
N LEU A 80 13.66 4.77 29.39
CA LEU A 80 14.49 5.10 28.24
C LEU A 80 14.37 4.04 27.12
N TYR A 81 14.51 2.76 27.44
CA TYR A 81 14.39 1.69 26.45
C TYR A 81 12.96 1.54 25.94
N ARG A 82 11.95 1.77 26.79
CA ARG A 82 10.55 1.82 26.34
C ARG A 82 10.33 2.93 25.32
N MET A 83 10.96 4.09 25.48
CA MET A 83 10.91 5.16 24.48
C MET A 83 11.50 4.71 23.13
N PHE A 84 12.64 4.01 23.14
CA PHE A 84 13.22 3.48 21.89
C PHE A 84 12.30 2.45 21.23
N GLN A 85 11.68 1.56 22.01
CA GLN A 85 10.69 0.61 21.50
C GLN A 85 9.46 1.28 20.87
N GLU A 86 9.03 2.43 21.42
CA GLU A 86 7.98 3.23 20.80
C GLU A 86 8.42 3.80 19.45
N PHE A 87 9.70 4.18 19.28
CA PHE A 87 10.25 4.57 17.99
C PHE A 87 10.34 3.39 17.03
N ASP A 88 10.77 2.22 17.47
CA ASP A 88 10.84 1.02 16.61
C ASP A 88 9.46 0.68 16.03
N ILE A 89 8.40 0.70 16.86
CA ILE A 89 7.02 0.50 16.41
C ILE A 89 6.61 1.58 15.40
N GLN A 90 6.94 2.84 15.66
CA GLN A 90 6.63 3.96 14.77
C GLN A 90 7.34 3.84 13.43
N ASP A 91 8.61 3.41 13.42
CA ASP A 91 9.40 3.24 12.22
C ASP A 91 8.86 2.08 11.38
N CYS A 92 8.54 0.93 11.99
CA CYS A 92 7.87 -0.16 11.28
C CYS A 92 6.55 0.29 10.65
N ALA A 93 5.75 1.09 11.37
CA ALA A 93 4.51 1.68 10.86
C ALA A 93 4.74 2.69 9.73
N TYR A 94 5.76 3.52 9.85
CA TYR A 94 6.10 4.52 8.84
C TYR A 94 6.48 3.87 7.52
N TYR A 95 7.36 2.87 7.53
CA TYR A 95 7.81 2.20 6.31
C TYR A 95 6.69 1.39 5.65
N ALA A 96 5.90 0.64 6.43
CA ALA A 96 4.73 -0.06 5.89
C ALA A 96 3.72 0.90 5.28
N PHE A 97 3.48 2.05 5.92
CA PHE A 97 2.61 3.10 5.37
C PHE A 97 3.17 3.73 4.10
N ALA A 98 4.48 3.99 4.04
CA ALA A 98 5.12 4.57 2.87
C ALA A 98 4.97 3.65 1.64
N ASP A 99 5.25 2.36 1.80
CA ASP A 99 5.11 1.36 0.75
C ASP A 99 3.64 1.24 0.29
N LEU A 100 2.69 1.15 1.23
CA LEU A 100 1.24 1.15 0.95
C LEU A 100 0.77 2.38 0.17
N ARG A 101 1.26 3.56 0.57
CA ARG A 101 0.90 4.82 -0.05
C ARG A 101 1.43 4.87 -1.48
N ASP A 102 2.66 4.43 -1.68
CA ASP A 102 3.29 4.47 -2.99
C ASP A 102 2.59 3.52 -3.97
N ASP A 103 2.20 2.32 -3.51
CA ASP A 103 1.35 1.40 -4.26
C ASP A 103 0.00 2.04 -4.63
N SER A 104 -0.71 2.59 -3.63
CA SER A 104 -2.03 3.19 -3.82
C SER A 104 -2.05 4.41 -4.75
N LEU A 105 -0.98 5.22 -4.76
CA LEU A 105 -0.95 6.50 -5.47
C LEU A 105 -0.31 6.41 -6.85
N TYR A 106 0.68 5.54 -7.05
CA TYR A 106 1.55 5.59 -8.23
C TYR A 106 1.43 4.38 -9.17
N ARG A 107 0.56 3.41 -8.86
CA ARG A 107 0.41 2.15 -9.62
C ARG A 107 -0.85 2.12 -10.48
N PHE A 108 -1.80 1.26 -10.13
CA PHE A 108 -3.04 1.03 -10.88
C PHE A 108 -3.81 2.33 -11.16
N ALA A 109 -3.99 3.19 -10.16
CA ALA A 109 -4.89 4.35 -10.26
C ALA A 109 -4.47 5.38 -11.33
N PRO A 110 -3.20 5.82 -11.44
CA PRO A 110 -2.76 6.66 -12.55
C PRO A 110 -3.00 6.06 -13.94
N VAL A 111 -2.73 4.77 -14.12
CA VAL A 111 -2.88 4.06 -15.40
C VAL A 111 -4.36 3.98 -15.78
N GLU A 112 -5.19 3.58 -14.83
CA GLU A 112 -6.65 3.48 -14.95
C GLU A 112 -7.27 4.82 -15.30
N ARG A 113 -6.95 5.87 -14.54
CA ARG A 113 -7.51 7.22 -14.77
C ARG A 113 -7.17 7.75 -16.14
N ARG A 114 -5.93 7.52 -16.59
CA ARG A 114 -5.51 7.92 -17.93
C ARG A 114 -6.31 7.17 -19.00
N TYR A 115 -6.57 5.88 -18.80
CA TYR A 115 -7.37 5.11 -19.74
C TYR A 115 -8.85 5.56 -19.76
N ALA A 116 -9.45 5.79 -18.59
CA ALA A 116 -10.81 6.29 -18.46
C ALA A 116 -11.01 7.64 -19.18
N GLN A 117 -10.00 8.52 -19.17
CA GLN A 117 -10.01 9.77 -19.93
C GLN A 117 -10.09 9.50 -21.45
N TYR A 118 -9.23 8.64 -21.98
CA TYR A 118 -9.30 8.27 -23.41
C TYR A 118 -10.64 7.62 -23.75
N ASN A 119 -11.15 6.75 -22.88
CA ASN A 119 -12.44 6.11 -23.07
C ASN A 119 -13.58 7.13 -23.19
N THR A 120 -13.58 8.15 -22.34
CA THR A 120 -14.56 9.25 -22.37
C THR A 120 -14.49 10.04 -23.68
N VAL A 121 -13.30 10.28 -24.21
CA VAL A 121 -13.11 10.97 -25.50
C VAL A 121 -13.66 10.13 -26.65
N SER A 122 -13.45 8.80 -26.63
CA SER A 122 -13.84 7.91 -27.72
C SER A 122 -15.34 7.99 -28.07
N VAL A 123 -16.21 8.17 -27.07
CA VAL A 123 -17.66 8.32 -27.24
C VAL A 123 -18.03 9.48 -28.16
N SER A 124 -17.24 10.55 -28.13
CA SER A 124 -17.50 11.76 -28.94
C SER A 124 -16.69 11.78 -30.24
N GLN A 125 -15.89 10.75 -30.53
CA GLN A 125 -14.92 10.79 -31.62
C GLN A 125 -15.56 11.02 -32.98
N THR A 126 -16.71 10.40 -33.25
CA THR A 126 -17.42 10.63 -34.53
C THR A 126 -17.79 12.11 -34.72
N ILE A 127 -18.22 12.79 -33.66
CA ILE A 127 -18.55 14.22 -33.72
C ILE A 127 -17.28 15.05 -33.92
N ILE A 128 -16.19 14.70 -33.23
CA ILE A 128 -14.90 15.38 -33.32
C ILE A 128 -14.36 15.33 -34.76
N THR A 129 -14.36 14.16 -35.38
CA THR A 129 -13.92 13.97 -36.77
C THR A 129 -14.80 14.74 -37.75
N LEU A 130 -16.13 14.71 -37.58
CA LEU A 130 -17.06 15.47 -38.43
C LEU A 130 -16.88 16.99 -38.29
N ALA A 131 -16.49 17.49 -37.11
CA ALA A 131 -16.26 18.90 -36.86
C ALA A 131 -14.94 19.42 -37.47
N ARG A 132 -13.96 18.53 -37.70
CA ARG A 132 -12.64 18.88 -38.25
C ARG A 132 -12.55 18.73 -39.77
N ASN A 133 -13.43 17.90 -40.34
CA ASN A 133 -13.44 17.60 -41.76
C ASN A 133 -14.51 18.37 -42.53
N ASN A 134 -14.35 18.44 -43.85
CA ASN A 134 -15.46 18.78 -44.72
C ASN A 134 -16.48 17.63 -44.69
N ILE A 135 -17.65 17.88 -44.10
CA ILE A 135 -18.72 16.88 -43.96
C ILE A 135 -19.28 16.37 -45.29
N LEU A 136 -18.94 16.98 -46.43
CA LEU A 136 -19.33 16.50 -47.76
C LEU A 136 -18.27 15.59 -48.41
N ASP A 137 -17.10 15.46 -47.79
CA ASP A 137 -16.02 14.58 -48.23
C ASP A 137 -16.12 13.24 -47.49
N ASP A 138 -16.99 12.36 -48.01
CA ASP A 138 -17.28 11.08 -47.37
C ASP A 138 -16.05 10.18 -47.26
N GLU A 139 -15.16 10.19 -48.26
CA GLU A 139 -13.95 9.36 -48.29
C GLU A 139 -12.95 9.79 -47.21
N ALA A 140 -12.69 11.10 -47.08
CA ALA A 140 -11.81 11.62 -46.04
C ALA A 140 -12.34 11.34 -44.63
N VAL A 141 -13.65 11.56 -44.40
CA VAL A 141 -14.29 11.32 -43.11
C VAL A 141 -14.26 9.83 -42.75
N GLU A 142 -14.56 8.94 -43.70
CA GLU A 142 -14.54 7.49 -43.45
C GLU A 142 -13.13 6.98 -43.13
N ALA A 143 -12.12 7.47 -43.86
CA ALA A 143 -10.73 7.11 -43.62
C ALA A 143 -10.25 7.53 -42.21
N GLU A 144 -10.56 8.75 -41.77
CA GLU A 144 -10.19 9.22 -40.42
C GLU A 144 -10.93 8.44 -39.33
N LEU A 145 -12.23 8.16 -39.51
CA LEU A 145 -12.99 7.36 -38.54
C LEU A 145 -12.46 5.93 -38.44
N ALA A 146 -12.00 5.34 -39.55
CA ALA A 146 -11.38 4.02 -39.55
C ALA A 146 -10.03 4.01 -38.80
N ASP A 147 -9.21 5.05 -38.98
CA ASP A 147 -7.93 5.20 -38.28
C ASP A 147 -8.15 5.40 -36.78
N GLU A 148 -9.06 6.30 -36.39
CA GLU A 148 -9.42 6.54 -34.99
C GLU A 148 -10.02 5.29 -34.34
N TRP A 149 -10.85 4.53 -35.07
CA TRP A 149 -11.34 3.23 -34.59
C TRP A 149 -10.19 2.26 -34.33
N GLY A 150 -9.22 2.18 -35.25
CA GLY A 150 -8.00 1.41 -35.07
C GLY A 150 -7.21 1.85 -33.84
N PHE A 151 -7.05 3.17 -33.64
CA PHE A 151 -6.38 3.74 -32.48
C PHE A 151 -7.05 3.31 -31.17
N PHE A 152 -8.35 3.56 -30.98
CA PHE A 152 -9.05 3.23 -29.74
C PHE A 152 -9.14 1.71 -29.49
N SER A 153 -9.26 0.91 -30.54
CA SER A 153 -9.24 -0.57 -30.42
C SER A 153 -7.88 -1.07 -29.95
N ASN A 154 -6.79 -0.56 -30.52
CA ASN A 154 -5.43 -0.92 -30.08
C ASN A 154 -5.13 -0.38 -28.68
N LEU A 155 -5.64 0.81 -28.36
CA LEU A 155 -5.50 1.42 -27.05
C LEU A 155 -6.13 0.53 -25.96
N ARG A 156 -7.30 -0.06 -26.24
CA ARG A 156 -7.94 -1.01 -25.34
C ARG A 156 -7.05 -2.20 -25.02
N GLU A 157 -6.55 -2.89 -26.04
CA GLU A 157 -5.72 -4.07 -25.80
C GLU A 157 -4.43 -3.71 -25.04
N SER A 158 -3.82 -2.57 -25.37
CA SER A 158 -2.63 -2.08 -24.67
C SER A 158 -2.90 -1.80 -23.18
N TYR A 159 -3.98 -1.09 -22.87
CA TYR A 159 -4.32 -0.76 -21.49
C TYR A 159 -4.85 -1.94 -20.69
N ARG A 160 -5.48 -2.94 -21.33
CA ARG A 160 -5.85 -4.19 -20.66
C ARG A 160 -4.62 -4.90 -20.12
N VAL A 161 -3.60 -5.07 -20.96
CA VAL A 161 -2.32 -5.67 -20.56
C VAL A 161 -1.67 -4.86 -19.44
N LEU A 162 -1.53 -3.54 -19.61
CA LEU A 162 -0.91 -2.69 -18.59
C LEU A 162 -1.65 -2.74 -17.24
N LEU A 163 -2.98 -2.70 -17.24
CA LEU A 163 -3.75 -2.76 -16.00
C LEU A 163 -3.67 -4.14 -15.35
N ASP A 164 -3.62 -5.22 -16.13
CA ASP A 164 -3.41 -6.57 -15.60
C ASP A 164 -2.02 -6.75 -15.01
N GLU A 165 -0.99 -6.17 -15.64
CA GLU A 165 0.37 -6.14 -15.09
C GLU A 165 0.43 -5.34 -13.78
N GLU A 166 -0.22 -4.18 -13.71
CA GLU A 166 -0.29 -3.38 -12.47
C GLU A 166 -1.01 -4.13 -11.34
N LEU A 167 -2.13 -4.81 -11.64
CA LEU A 167 -2.85 -5.64 -10.67
C LEU A 167 -2.02 -6.84 -10.20
N ALA A 168 -1.28 -7.49 -11.10
CA ALA A 168 -0.41 -8.60 -10.73
C ALA A 168 0.73 -8.12 -9.81
N LYS A 169 1.31 -6.96 -10.11
CA LYS A 169 2.43 -6.41 -9.36
C LYS A 169 2.06 -5.94 -7.96
N HIS A 170 0.78 -5.63 -7.69
CA HIS A 170 0.27 -5.43 -6.33
C HIS A 170 0.68 -6.57 -5.39
N GLY A 171 0.55 -7.83 -5.85
CA GLY A 171 0.90 -9.00 -5.06
C GLY A 171 2.39 -9.08 -4.71
N ASP A 172 3.26 -8.78 -5.68
CA ASP A 172 4.70 -8.77 -5.50
C ASP A 172 5.14 -7.66 -4.52
N ASP A 173 4.60 -6.45 -4.69
CA ASP A 173 4.92 -5.29 -3.85
C ASP A 173 4.38 -5.49 -2.42
N ALA A 174 3.17 -6.06 -2.27
CA ALA A 174 2.61 -6.45 -0.97
C ALA A 174 3.46 -7.52 -0.28
N TYR A 175 3.97 -8.52 -1.02
CA TYR A 175 4.89 -9.51 -0.49
C TYR A 175 6.21 -8.90 0.00
N VAL A 176 6.79 -7.96 -0.73
CA VAL A 176 8.00 -7.25 -0.26
C VAL A 176 7.71 -6.45 1.01
N THR A 177 6.59 -5.74 1.03
CA THR A 177 6.21 -4.88 2.17
C THR A 177 5.95 -5.70 3.44
N ILE A 178 5.23 -6.83 3.33
CA ILE A 178 4.95 -7.68 4.50
C ILE A 178 6.22 -8.29 5.07
N ASN A 179 7.14 -8.81 4.24
CA ASN A 179 8.39 -9.38 4.75
C ASN A 179 9.25 -8.31 5.44
N ARG A 180 9.32 -7.10 4.88
CA ARG A 180 10.03 -5.98 5.54
C ARG A 180 9.39 -5.62 6.88
N PHE A 181 8.07 -5.66 6.96
CA PHE A 181 7.37 -5.43 8.21
C PHE A 181 7.68 -6.53 9.24
N GLU A 182 7.65 -7.80 8.81
CA GLU A 182 8.00 -8.94 9.66
C GLU A 182 9.44 -8.86 10.17
N ASP A 183 10.40 -8.52 9.31
CA ASP A 183 11.80 -8.31 9.69
C ASP A 183 11.91 -7.18 10.73
N CYS A 184 11.24 -6.05 10.51
CA CYS A 184 11.22 -4.92 11.45
C CYS A 184 10.59 -5.30 12.80
N ARG A 185 9.50 -6.08 12.77
CA ARG A 185 8.83 -6.60 13.96
C ARG A 185 9.77 -7.50 14.76
N ASP A 186 10.43 -8.43 14.09
CA ASP A 186 11.33 -9.41 14.71
C ASP A 186 12.57 -8.70 15.30
N GLU A 187 13.08 -7.67 14.63
CA GLU A 187 14.14 -6.82 15.16
C GLU A 187 13.67 -6.02 16.40
N ALA A 188 12.49 -5.41 16.36
CA ALA A 188 11.92 -4.70 17.51
C ALA A 188 11.70 -5.64 18.71
N TYR A 189 11.28 -6.88 18.47
CA TYR A 189 11.18 -7.90 19.51
C TYR A 189 12.56 -8.26 20.09
N TYR A 190 13.55 -8.47 19.23
CA TYR A 190 14.91 -8.79 19.63
C TYR A 190 15.49 -7.69 20.53
N TRP A 191 15.38 -6.42 20.13
CA TRP A 191 15.89 -5.31 20.94
C TRP A 191 15.13 -5.16 22.24
N GLN A 192 13.79 -5.24 22.21
CA GLN A 192 13.01 -5.19 23.43
C GLN A 192 13.43 -6.27 24.43
N ASP A 193 13.56 -7.52 24.00
CA ASP A 193 13.88 -8.62 24.90
C ASP A 193 15.27 -8.46 25.50
N ASN A 194 16.26 -8.03 24.71
CA ASN A 194 17.61 -7.77 25.19
C ASN A 194 17.67 -6.60 26.17
N ASP A 195 16.97 -5.49 25.89
CA ASP A 195 16.93 -4.33 26.77
C ASP A 195 16.30 -4.68 28.12
N MET A 196 15.20 -5.45 28.09
CA MET A 196 14.51 -5.87 29.31
C MET A 196 15.34 -6.89 30.11
N GLU A 197 16.07 -7.77 29.43
CA GLU A 197 17.01 -8.69 30.08
C GLU A 197 18.21 -7.95 30.69
N TYR A 198 18.74 -6.96 29.99
CA TYR A 198 19.81 -6.10 30.51
C TYR A 198 19.41 -5.37 31.80
N ILE A 199 18.19 -4.83 31.86
CA ILE A 199 17.70 -4.19 33.09
C ILE A 199 17.57 -5.22 34.23
N LYS A 200 17.10 -6.43 33.93
CA LYS A 200 17.00 -7.51 34.93
C LYS A 200 18.37 -7.92 35.43
N SER A 201 19.35 -8.12 34.55
CA SER A 201 20.71 -8.50 34.96
C SER A 201 21.35 -7.40 35.81
N TYR A 202 21.16 -6.13 35.43
CA TYR A 202 21.61 -4.98 36.23
C TYR A 202 21.05 -5.00 37.67
N LEU A 203 19.78 -5.38 37.84
CA LEU A 203 19.17 -5.55 39.16
C LEU A 203 19.66 -6.80 39.91
N GLU A 204 20.00 -7.87 39.20
CA GLU A 204 20.47 -9.12 39.78
C GLU A 204 21.91 -9.03 40.30
N ASP A 205 22.76 -8.26 39.62
CA ASP A 205 24.16 -8.02 40.00
C ASP A 205 24.32 -6.94 41.08
N ASP A 206 23.26 -6.71 41.88
CA ASP A 206 23.18 -5.69 42.94
C ASP A 206 23.65 -4.30 42.47
N CYS A 207 23.40 -4.01 41.18
CA CYS A 207 23.60 -2.70 40.59
C CYS A 207 25.07 -2.26 40.55
N TYR A 208 25.99 -3.22 40.67
CA TYR A 208 27.41 -3.01 40.42
C TYR A 208 27.66 -3.10 38.92
N LEU A 209 27.83 -1.93 38.28
CA LEU A 209 28.60 -1.88 37.04
C LEU A 209 30.08 -2.11 37.42
N GLU A 210 30.64 -3.27 37.09
CA GLU A 210 32.11 -3.39 36.91
C GLU A 210 32.56 -2.67 35.65
#